data_AF-A0A1A7RBI3-F1
#
_entry.id   AF-A0A1A7RBI3-F1
#
_cell.length_a   1.000
_cell.length_b   1.000
_cell.length_c   1.000
_cell.angle_alpha   90.00
_cell.angle_beta   90.00
_cell.angle_gamma   90.00
#
_symmetry.space_group_name_H-M   'P 1'
#
loop_
_entity.id
_entity.type
_entity.pdbx_description
1 polymer ?
#
loop_
_entity_poly.entity_id
_entity_poly.type
_entity_poly.pdbx_seq_one_letter_code
_entity_poly.pdbx_strand_id
1 'polypeptide(L)'
;MSYYDTQNKDEQIDEILRFLFEYQPMQMKQQLFAQTKQQFDALDIAAKYQLFALVREQLPKRAKLFFSAEDFIGKQQAILDVMQYLVCEYE
;
A
#
# COMPACT_ATOMS: atom_id res chain seq x y z
N MET A 1 -24.94 -10.55 16.34
CA MET A 1 -24.61 -9.47 15.39
C MET A 1 -23.15 -9.09 15.61
N SER A 2 -22.24 -9.71 14.86
CA SER A 2 -20.83 -9.31 14.84
C SER A 2 -20.73 -8.15 13.87
N TYR A 3 -20.68 -6.93 14.37
CA TYR A 3 -20.24 -5.78 13.58
C TYR A 3 -18.76 -6.01 13.29
N TYR A 4 -18.47 -6.68 12.18
CA TYR A 4 -17.11 -6.80 11.70
C TYR A 4 -16.60 -5.40 11.43
N ASP A 5 -15.54 -5.02 12.14
CA ASP A 5 -14.81 -3.75 12.05
C ASP A 5 -14.13 -3.63 10.67
N THR A 6 -14.97 -3.51 9.64
CA THR A 6 -14.62 -3.44 8.22
C THR A 6 -14.37 -1.99 7.83
N GLN A 7 -15.13 -1.05 8.41
CA GLN A 7 -14.96 0.38 8.15
C GLN A 7 -13.56 0.89 8.50
N ASN A 8 -12.99 0.48 9.63
CA ASN A 8 -11.66 0.92 10.05
C ASN A 8 -10.55 0.34 9.14
N LYS A 9 -10.74 -0.88 8.62
CA LYS A 9 -9.80 -1.51 7.69
C LYS A 9 -9.86 -0.90 6.29
N ASP A 10 -11.06 -0.58 5.81
CA ASP A 10 -11.24 0.07 4.51
C ASP A 10 -10.61 1.47 4.49
N GLU A 11 -10.76 2.25 5.57
CA GLU A 11 -10.10 3.56 5.71
C GLU A 11 -8.56 3.44 5.68
N GLN A 12 -7.99 2.46 6.38
CA GLN A 12 -6.54 2.21 6.37
C GLN A 12 -6.03 1.80 4.97
N ILE A 13 -6.78 0.97 4.26
CA ILE A 13 -6.45 0.57 2.89
C ILE A 13 -6.49 1.79 1.96
N ASP A 14 -7.52 2.64 2.08
CA ASP A 14 -7.65 3.85 1.28
C ASP A 14 -6.50 4.83 1.54
N GLU A 15 -6.10 5.03 2.80
CA GLU A 15 -4.96 5.89 3.15
C GLU A 15 -3.65 5.38 2.54
N ILE A 16 -3.42 4.05 2.56
CA ILE A 16 -2.26 3.42 1.91
C ILE A 16 -2.30 3.62 0.40
N LEU A 17 -3.46 3.45 -0.23
CA LEU A 17 -3.63 3.65 -1.68
C LEU A 17 -3.37 5.11 -2.08
N ARG A 18 -3.88 6.07 -1.31
CA ARG A 18 -3.60 7.50 -1.53
C ARG A 18 -2.11 7.78 -1.42
N PHE A 19 -1.44 7.24 -0.41
CA PHE A 19 0.01 7.40 -0.27
C PHE A 19 0.78 6.87 -1.48
N LEU A 20 0.38 5.72 -2.03
CA LEU A 20 1.05 5.09 -3.16
C LEU A 20 0.81 5.81 -4.49
N PHE A 21 -0.44 6.22 -4.78
CA PHE A 21 -0.84 6.65 -6.13
C PHE A 21 -1.17 8.13 -6.24
N GLU A 22 -1.55 8.82 -5.16
CA GLU A 22 -1.78 10.26 -5.23
C GLU A 22 -0.47 11.02 -5.21
N TYR A 23 -0.47 12.12 -5.96
CA TYR A 23 0.62 13.07 -5.94
C TYR A 23 0.54 13.89 -4.65
N GLN A 24 1.62 13.85 -3.88
CA GLN A 24 1.81 14.67 -2.69
C GLN A 24 3.24 15.21 -2.69
N PRO A 25 3.49 16.40 -2.12
CA PRO A 25 4.84 16.89 -1.92
C PRO A 25 5.67 15.89 -1.12
N MET A 26 6.93 15.73 -1.48
CA MET A 26 7.80 14.73 -0.87
C MET A 26 7.93 14.89 0.65
N GLN A 27 8.00 16.13 1.15
CA GLN A 27 8.02 16.46 2.57
C GLN A 27 6.79 15.91 3.31
N MET A 28 5.62 15.93 2.66
CA MET A 28 4.38 15.37 3.19
C MET A 28 4.44 13.83 3.19
N LYS A 29 4.96 13.20 2.12
CA LYS A 29 5.16 11.74 2.10
C LYS A 29 6.16 11.27 3.17
N GLN A 30 7.23 12.02 3.42
CA GLN A 30 8.17 11.73 4.52
C GLN A 30 7.49 11.72 5.90
N GLN A 31 6.61 12.69 6.15
CA GLN A 31 5.87 12.77 7.41
C GLN A 31 4.86 11.62 7.56
N LEU A 32 4.19 11.25 6.46
CA LEU A 32 3.17 10.19 6.46
C LEU A 32 3.77 8.79 6.45
N PHE A 33 5.01 8.61 5.95
CA PHE A 33 5.63 7.31 5.75
C PHE A 33 5.60 6.40 6.98
N ALA A 34 5.98 6.93 8.15
CA ALA A 34 6.01 6.14 9.39
C ALA A 34 4.62 5.62 9.77
N GLN A 35 3.60 6.48 9.64
CA GLN A 35 2.20 6.13 9.92
C GLN A 35 1.67 5.11 8.90
N THR A 36 1.83 5.37 7.61
CA THR A 36 1.36 4.49 6.54
C THR A 36 2.03 3.12 6.60
N LYS A 37 3.33 3.08 6.92
CA LYS A 37 4.05 1.81 7.12
C LYS A 37 3.51 1.04 8.31
N GLN A 38 3.25 1.71 9.44
CA GLN A 38 2.65 1.06 10.62
C GLN A 38 1.25 0.50 10.31
N GLN A 39 0.43 1.25 9.58
CA GLN A 39 -0.90 0.78 9.14
C GLN A 39 -0.78 -0.45 8.25
N PHE A 40 0.10 -0.41 7.26
CA PHE A 40 0.34 -1.55 6.37
C PHE A 40 0.84 -2.79 7.12
N ASP A 41 1.76 -2.62 8.08
CA ASP A 41 2.28 -3.71 8.90
C ASP A 41 1.18 -4.30 9.81
N ALA A 42 0.28 -3.46 10.33
CA ALA A 42 -0.85 -3.83 11.19
C ALA A 42 -2.02 -4.51 10.45
N LEU A 43 -2.11 -4.38 9.12
CA LEU A 43 -3.15 -5.06 8.35
C LEU A 43 -3.04 -6.59 8.50
N ASP A 44 -4.20 -7.22 8.70
CA ASP A 44 -4.28 -8.68 8.69
C ASP A 44 -4.10 -9.24 7.26
N ILE A 45 -3.95 -10.56 7.17
CA ILE A 45 -3.68 -11.23 5.90
C ILE A 45 -4.80 -10.98 4.88
N ALA A 46 -6.06 -10.98 5.31
CA ALA A 46 -7.21 -10.76 4.43
C ALA A 46 -7.22 -9.34 3.86
N ALA A 47 -7.02 -8.33 4.70
CA ALA A 47 -6.93 -6.93 4.29
C ALA A 47 -5.72 -6.67 3.38
N LYS A 48 -4.59 -7.35 3.62
CA LYS A 48 -3.43 -7.30 2.71
C LYS A 48 -3.77 -7.83 1.31
N TYR A 49 -4.49 -8.95 1.21
CA TYR A 49 -4.94 -9.44 -0.11
C TYR A 49 -5.92 -8.48 -0.80
N GLN A 50 -6.81 -7.85 -0.04
CA GLN A 50 -7.71 -6.80 -0.57
C GLN A 50 -6.89 -5.62 -1.12
N LEU A 51 -5.93 -5.11 -0.34
CA LEU A 51 -5.01 -4.06 -0.76
C LEU A 51 -4.24 -4.47 -2.03
N PHE A 52 -3.71 -5.69 -2.09
CA PHE A 52 -2.99 -6.17 -3.29
C PHE A 52 -3.87 -6.19 -4.53
N ALA A 53 -5.14 -6.59 -4.40
CA ALA A 53 -6.08 -6.56 -5.51
C ALA A 53 -6.30 -5.13 -6.01
N LEU A 54 -6.49 -4.17 -5.10
CA LEU A 54 -6.70 -2.75 -5.43
C LEU A 54 -5.45 -2.10 -6.04
N VAL A 55 -4.26 -2.37 -5.49
CA VAL A 55 -2.97 -1.94 -6.06
C VAL A 55 -2.85 -2.47 -7.49
N ARG A 56 -3.13 -3.76 -7.70
CA ARG A 56 -3.10 -4.37 -9.04
C ARG A 56 -4.07 -3.70 -10.01
N GLU A 57 -5.22 -3.20 -9.56
CA GLU A 57 -6.17 -2.50 -10.43
C GLU A 57 -5.63 -1.16 -10.93
N GLN A 58 -4.93 -0.42 -10.08
CA GLN A 58 -4.34 0.89 -10.39
C GLN A 58 -3.05 0.82 -11.23
N LEU A 59 -2.31 -0.29 -11.17
CA LEU A 59 -1.03 -0.42 -11.87
C LEU A 59 -1.17 -0.41 -13.41
N PRO A 60 -0.14 0.01 -14.18
CA PRO A 60 -0.12 -0.16 -15.63
C PRO A 60 0.06 -1.64 -16.03
N LYS A 61 -0.39 -2.04 -17.23
CA LYS A 61 -0.41 -3.44 -17.71
C LYS A 61 0.88 -4.23 -17.44
N ARG A 62 2.05 -3.64 -17.70
CA ARG A 62 3.35 -4.30 -17.48
C ARG A 62 3.61 -4.56 -15.99
N ALA A 63 3.43 -3.56 -15.14
CA ALA A 63 3.62 -3.69 -13.70
C ALA A 63 2.62 -4.68 -13.07
N LYS A 64 1.37 -4.76 -13.58
CA LYS A 64 0.38 -5.75 -13.15
C LYS A 64 0.88 -7.19 -13.32
N LEU A 65 1.57 -7.49 -14.42
CA LEU A 65 2.09 -8.83 -14.71
C LEU A 65 3.17 -9.22 -13.70
N PHE A 66 4.14 -8.34 -13.47
CA PHE A 66 5.20 -8.56 -12.47
C PHE A 66 4.61 -8.71 -11.07
N PHE A 67 3.75 -7.77 -10.66
CA PHE A 67 3.13 -7.81 -9.34
C PHE A 67 2.26 -9.05 -9.13
N SER A 68 1.57 -9.54 -10.17
CA SER A 68 0.75 -10.75 -10.09
C SER A 68 1.60 -12.02 -9.96
N ALA A 69 2.77 -12.06 -10.59
CA ALA A 69 3.67 -13.21 -10.56
C ALA A 69 4.33 -13.47 -9.20
N GLU A 70 4.45 -12.44 -8.36
CA GLU A 70 5.01 -12.56 -7.02
C GLU A 70 4.19 -13.48 -6.09
N ASP A 71 4.78 -13.97 -5.01
CA ASP A 71 4.02 -14.57 -3.91
C ASP A 71 3.52 -13.50 -2.92
N PHE A 72 2.95 -13.91 -1.79
CA PHE A 72 2.47 -12.97 -0.77
C PHE A 72 3.59 -12.07 -0.23
N ILE A 73 4.77 -12.66 0.04
CA ILE A 73 5.91 -11.95 0.63
C ILE A 73 6.49 -10.99 -0.40
N GLY A 74 6.64 -11.41 -1.66
CA GLY A 74 7.11 -10.58 -2.76
C GLY A 74 6.19 -9.38 -3.01
N LYS A 75 4.87 -9.58 -2.98
CA LYS A 75 3.89 -8.46 -3.07
C LYS A 75 4.02 -7.48 -1.91
N GLN A 76 4.21 -8.00 -0.69
CA GLN A 76 4.40 -7.18 0.49
C GLN A 76 5.68 -6.33 0.38
N GLN A 77 6.79 -6.97 -0.01
CA GLN A 77 8.07 -6.30 -0.17
C GLN A 77 8.03 -5.25 -1.28
N ALA A 78 7.43 -5.57 -2.43
CA ALA A 78 7.31 -4.65 -3.55
C ALA A 78 6.57 -3.36 -3.15
N ILE A 79 5.51 -3.46 -2.33
CA ILE A 79 4.81 -2.28 -1.83
C ILE A 79 5.70 -1.47 -0.88
N LEU A 80 6.41 -2.12 0.05
CA LEU A 80 7.32 -1.44 0.97
C LEU A 80 8.46 -0.72 0.24
N ASP A 81 9.04 -1.36 -0.78
CA ASP A 81 10.11 -0.79 -1.60
C ASP A 81 9.62 0.45 -2.35
N VAL A 82 8.40 0.40 -2.91
CA VAL A 82 7.78 1.56 -3.56
C VAL A 82 7.50 2.67 -2.54
N MET A 83 6.97 2.35 -1.36
CA MET A 83 6.74 3.35 -0.32
C MET A 83 8.04 4.07 0.08
N GLN A 84 9.13 3.32 0.26
CA GLN A 84 10.44 3.88 0.57
C GLN A 84 10.98 4.74 -0.58
N TYR A 85 10.86 4.25 -1.81
CA TYR A 85 11.27 4.98 -3.01
C TYR A 85 10.56 6.33 -3.16
N LEU A 86 9.26 6.40 -2.84
CA LEU A 86 8.47 7.65 -2.88
C LEU A 86 8.90 8.71 -1.85
N VAL A 87 9.72 8.32 -0.88
CA VAL A 87 10.14 9.12 0.27
C VAL A 87 11.63 9.44 0.23
N CYS A 88 12.41 8.72 -0.58
CA CYS A 88 13.82 8.97 -0.81
C CYS A 88 14.04 10.10 -1.80
N GLU A 89 14.86 11.07 -1.42
CA GLU A 89 15.36 12.13 -2.31
C GLU A 89 16.45 11.47 -3.15
N TYR A 90 16.29 11.46 -4.47
CA TYR A 90 17.44 11.22 -5.35
C TYR A 90 18.09 12.58 -5.57
N GLU A 91 19.27 12.79 -4.98
CA GLU A 91 20.20 13.86 -5.34
C GLU A 91 20.63 13.75 -6.81
#